data_AF-A0A852LU83-F1
#
_entry.id   AF-A0A852LU83-F1
#
_cell.length_a   1.000
_cell.length_b   1.000
_cell.length_c   1.000
_cell.angle_alpha   90.00
_cell.angle_beta   90.00
_cell.angle_gamma   90.00
#
_symmetry.space_group_name_H-M   'P 1'
#
loop_
_entity.id
_entity.type
_entity.pdbx_description
1 polymer ?
#
loop_
_entity_poly.entity_id
_entity_poly.type
_entity_poly.pdbx_seq_one_letter_code
_entity_poly.pdbx_strand_id
1 'polypeptide(L)'
;YYTSIPGSCNFETQDQEWNTICGLTQESSDDFDWNLSNSSIPGQMGPDTDHTPGKGQHFLYVNSSTQKEGNKARVITSKLFPASLGVCRVRFWFWIFASRQAGILKV
;
A
#
# COMPACT_ATOMS: atom_id res chain seq x y z
N TYR A 1 -5.08 -0.58 17.09
CA TYR A 1 -3.72 -0.57 17.68
C TYR A 1 -2.71 -1.17 16.70
N TYR A 2 -2.53 -0.59 15.50
CA TYR A 2 -1.69 -1.16 14.44
C TYR A 2 -0.37 -0.41 14.23
N THR A 3 -0.13 0.69 14.97
CA THR A 3 0.86 1.73 14.61
C THR A 3 2.19 1.67 15.35
N SER A 4 2.43 0.66 16.21
CA SER A 4 3.67 0.56 17.00
C SER A 4 4.77 -0.32 16.39
N ILE A 5 4.48 -1.02 15.28
CA ILE A 5 5.44 -1.90 14.59
C ILE A 5 5.76 -1.29 13.22
N PRO A 6 7.04 -1.02 12.89
CA PRO A 6 7.42 -0.54 11.56
C PRO A 6 6.86 -1.46 10.45
N GLY A 7 6.22 -0.88 9.44
CA GLY A 7 5.59 -1.64 8.36
C GLY A 7 4.24 -2.30 8.71
N SER A 8 3.76 -2.20 9.95
CA SER A 8 2.37 -2.53 10.30
C SER A 8 1.49 -1.32 10.08
N CYS A 9 0.58 -1.40 9.13
CA CYS A 9 -0.26 -0.28 8.74
C CYS A 9 -1.60 -0.79 8.19
N ASN A 10 -2.68 -0.15 8.62
CA ASN A 10 -4.03 -0.38 8.11
C ASN A 10 -4.57 0.84 7.35
N PHE A 11 -3.74 1.85 7.09
CA PHE A 11 -4.02 3.04 6.27
C PHE A 11 -5.20 3.94 6.72
N GLU A 12 -5.86 3.63 7.82
CA GLU A 12 -6.89 4.47 8.46
C GLU A 12 -6.24 5.65 9.18
N THR A 13 -5.85 6.69 8.44
CA THR A 13 -4.99 7.76 8.96
C THR A 13 -5.73 9.06 9.32
N GLN A 14 -7.06 9.09 9.19
CA GLN A 14 -7.88 10.28 9.40
C GLN A 14 -7.30 11.49 8.62
N ASP A 15 -7.01 12.60 9.29
CA ASP A 15 -6.49 13.84 8.70
C ASP A 15 -4.95 13.88 8.62
N GLN A 16 -4.26 12.78 8.97
CA GLN A 16 -2.80 12.72 8.99
C GLN A 16 -2.26 11.97 7.76
N GLU A 17 -1.07 12.36 7.32
CA GLU A 17 -0.37 11.72 6.21
C GLU A 17 -0.02 10.27 6.53
N TRP A 18 -0.43 9.35 5.65
CA TRP A 18 -0.26 7.91 5.85
C TRP A 18 1.20 7.49 5.97
N ASN A 19 2.11 8.19 5.28
CA ASN A 19 3.55 7.94 5.33
C ASN A 19 4.10 8.02 6.78
N THR A 20 3.60 8.98 7.56
CA THR A 20 4.08 9.29 8.91
C THR A 20 3.49 8.32 9.92
N ILE A 21 2.18 8.07 9.86
CA ILE A 21 1.51 7.14 10.78
C ILE A 21 2.00 5.71 10.57
N CYS A 22 2.23 5.31 9.32
CA CYS A 22 2.59 3.94 8.99
C CYS A 22 4.09 3.67 8.98
N GLY A 23 4.91 4.72 9.09
CA GLY A 23 6.36 4.59 8.96
C GLY A 23 6.75 3.97 7.63
N LEU A 24 6.06 4.38 6.57
CA LEU A 24 6.26 3.96 5.18
C LEU A 24 6.63 5.19 4.35
N THR A 25 7.47 5.01 3.34
CA THR A 25 7.98 6.11 2.51
C THR A 25 7.92 5.72 1.05
N GLN A 26 7.36 6.62 0.22
CA GLN A 26 7.43 6.56 -1.23
C GLN A 26 8.88 6.67 -1.69
N GLU A 27 9.32 5.80 -2.61
CA GLU A 27 10.61 5.98 -3.25
C GLU A 27 10.54 7.10 -4.29
N SER A 28 11.35 8.15 -4.13
CA SER A 28 11.33 9.28 -5.08
C SER A 28 12.07 9.02 -6.41
N SER A 29 12.78 7.90 -6.53
CA SER A 29 13.57 7.53 -7.70
C SER A 29 12.91 6.48 -8.59
N ASP A 30 11.66 6.11 -8.30
CA ASP A 30 10.86 5.24 -9.15
C ASP A 30 10.10 6.03 -10.23
N ASP A 31 9.21 5.37 -10.96
CA ASP A 31 8.54 5.96 -12.12
C ASP A 31 7.21 6.64 -11.77
N PHE A 32 6.55 6.23 -10.67
CA PHE A 32 5.28 6.79 -10.21
C PHE A 32 4.95 6.35 -8.76
N ASP A 33 3.99 7.04 -8.13
CA ASP A 33 3.70 6.85 -6.72
C ASP A 33 2.50 5.93 -6.42
N TRP A 34 2.52 5.28 -5.24
CA TRP A 34 1.33 4.71 -4.65
C TRP A 34 0.44 5.82 -4.09
N ASN A 35 -0.86 5.64 -4.21
CA ASN A 35 -1.85 6.60 -3.76
C ASN A 35 -2.69 5.99 -2.65
N LEU A 36 -3.16 6.83 -1.72
CA LEU A 36 -4.17 6.44 -0.74
C LEU A 36 -5.54 6.56 -1.40
N SER A 37 -6.31 5.48 -1.41
CA SER A 37 -7.70 5.48 -1.86
C SER A 37 -8.60 5.14 -0.71
N ASN A 38 -9.79 5.76 -0.71
CA ASN A 38 -10.94 5.20 -0.02
C ASN A 38 -11.73 4.33 -1.01
N SER A 39 -12.51 3.37 -0.51
CA SER A 39 -13.41 2.41 -1.20
C SER A 39 -14.22 2.88 -2.44
N SER A 40 -14.16 4.15 -2.83
CA SER A 40 -14.81 4.72 -4.01
C SER A 40 -13.77 5.41 -4.90
N ILE A 41 -13.02 4.64 -5.71
CA ILE A 41 -12.30 5.24 -6.86
C ILE A 41 -13.31 5.36 -8.00
N PRO A 42 -13.81 6.56 -8.34
CA PRO A 42 -14.84 6.71 -9.37
C PRO A 42 -14.29 6.25 -10.72
N GLY A 43 -14.96 5.30 -11.36
CA GLY A 43 -14.57 4.77 -12.67
C GLY A 43 -13.52 3.66 -12.65
N GLN A 44 -13.12 3.15 -11.49
CA GLN A 44 -12.29 1.94 -11.40
C GLN A 44 -13.06 0.80 -10.73
N MET A 45 -12.97 -0.39 -11.33
CA MET A 45 -13.32 -1.62 -10.63
C MET A 45 -12.24 -1.80 -9.56
N GLY A 46 -12.61 -1.57 -8.29
CA GLY A 46 -11.82 -1.80 -7.09
C GLY A 46 -12.62 -2.65 -6.11
N PRO A 47 -12.04 -3.11 -4.99
CA PRO A 47 -12.84 -3.73 -3.95
C PRO A 47 -13.76 -2.67 -3.32
N ASP A 48 -15.05 -2.99 -3.19
CA ASP A 48 -16.05 -2.09 -2.57
C ASP A 48 -15.75 -1.82 -1.08
N THR A 49 -14.85 -2.58 -0.46
CA THR A 49 -14.50 -2.46 0.96
C THR A 49 -13.06 -2.94 1.20
N ASP A 50 -12.31 -2.25 2.06
CA ASP A 50 -11.00 -2.71 2.55
C ASP A 50 -11.16 -3.95 3.45
N HIS A 51 -10.12 -4.78 3.53
CA HIS A 51 -10.09 -5.97 4.37
C HIS A 51 -10.08 -5.65 5.88
N THR A 52 -9.77 -4.42 6.31
CA THR A 52 -9.75 -4.07 7.74
C THR A 52 -11.12 -4.30 8.39
N PRO A 53 -11.26 -5.19 9.39
CA PRO A 53 -12.55 -5.47 10.01
C PRO A 53 -13.20 -4.21 10.61
N GLY A 54 -14.50 -4.01 10.35
CA GLY A 54 -15.26 -2.84 10.84
C GLY A 54 -15.45 -1.77 9.76
N LYS A 55 -15.00 -0.53 10.03
CA LYS A 55 -15.15 0.65 9.14
C LYS A 55 -13.91 0.96 8.29
N GLY A 56 -13.09 -0.06 8.01
CA GLY A 56 -11.94 0.08 7.12
C GLY A 56 -12.36 0.57 5.74
N GLN A 57 -11.74 1.62 5.26
CA GLN A 57 -12.07 2.28 4.01
C GLN A 57 -10.83 2.55 3.17
N HIS A 58 -9.64 2.58 3.76
CA HIS A 58 -8.44 3.08 3.14
C HIS A 58 -7.43 1.97 2.82
N PHE A 59 -6.84 2.05 1.64
CA PHE A 59 -5.76 1.18 1.21
C PHE A 59 -4.85 1.91 0.23
N LEU A 60 -3.61 1.43 0.11
CA LEU A 60 -2.72 1.89 -0.95
C LEU A 60 -3.08 1.22 -2.28
N TYR A 61 -3.11 2.01 -3.33
CA TYR A 61 -3.39 1.53 -4.68
C TYR A 61 -2.46 2.16 -5.71
N VAL A 62 -2.37 1.49 -6.85
CA VAL A 62 -1.74 1.97 -8.07
C VAL A 62 -2.73 1.83 -9.22
N ASN A 63 -2.85 2.87 -10.03
CA ASN A 63 -3.63 2.81 -11.26
C ASN A 63 -2.71 2.39 -12.41
N SER A 64 -2.70 1.10 -12.78
CA SER A 64 -1.86 0.61 -13.87
C SER A 64 -2.31 1.06 -15.27
N SER A 65 -3.58 1.46 -15.44
CA SER A 65 -4.13 1.83 -16.75
C SER A 65 -3.47 3.08 -17.37
N THR A 66 -2.87 3.92 -16.52
CA THR A 66 -2.17 5.14 -16.94
C THR A 66 -0.64 4.94 -17.02
N GLN A 67 -0.14 3.74 -16.77
CA GLN A 67 1.30 3.45 -16.70
C GLN A 67 1.79 2.68 -17.91
N LYS A 68 3.11 2.76 -18.16
CA LYS A 68 3.77 2.00 -19.22
C LYS A 68 4.33 0.68 -18.65
N GLU A 69 4.43 -0.32 -19.51
CA GLU A 69 5.13 -1.55 -19.17
C GLU A 69 6.57 -1.22 -18.73
N GLY A 70 6.98 -1.79 -17.59
CA GLY A 70 8.30 -1.54 -17.00
C GLY A 70 8.33 -0.44 -15.93
N ASN A 71 7.33 0.45 -15.89
CA ASN A 71 7.21 1.45 -14.81
C ASN A 71 7.05 0.76 -13.45
N LYS A 72 7.67 1.32 -12.41
CA LYS A 72 7.62 0.83 -11.03
C LYS A 72 7.16 1.92 -10.08
N ALA A 73 6.43 1.47 -9.06
CA ALA A 73 6.11 2.23 -7.86
C ALA A 73 6.54 1.43 -6.65
N ARG A 74 7.28 2.05 -5.72
CA ARG A 74 7.86 1.38 -4.56
C ARG A 74 7.58 2.17 -3.29
N VAL A 75 7.12 1.43 -2.29
CA VAL A 75 7.05 1.89 -0.90
C VAL A 75 8.07 1.08 -0.09
N ILE A 76 8.79 1.76 0.78
CA ILE A 76 9.75 1.17 1.71
C ILE A 76 9.40 1.54 3.14
N THR A 77 9.89 0.78 4.12
CA THR A 77 9.79 1.21 5.52
C THR A 77 10.73 2.40 5.76
N SER A 78 10.24 3.44 6.46
CA SER A 78 11.03 4.63 6.78
C SER A 78 12.21 4.33 7.72
N LYS A 79 12.15 3.20 8.42
CA LYS A 79 13.23 2.68 9.26
C LYS A 79 13.55 1.25 8.85
N LEU A 80 14.82 0.90 8.93
CA LEU A 80 15.27 -0.47 8.73
C LEU A 80 14.81 -1.33 9.91
N PHE A 81 14.41 -2.57 9.61
CA PHE A 81 14.19 -3.55 10.64
C PHE A 81 15.52 -3.88 11.32
N PRO A 82 15.61 -3.80 12.66
CA PRO A 82 16.82 -4.21 13.36
C PRO A 82 17.07 -5.70 13.14
N ALA A 83 18.34 -6.10 13.12
CA ALA A 83 18.69 -7.51 13.12
C ALA A 83 18.06 -8.20 14.34
N SER A 84 17.36 -9.31 14.12
CA SER A 84 16.70 -10.07 15.18
C SER A 84 17.17 -11.52 15.15
N LEU A 85 17.26 -12.12 16.34
CA LEU A 85 17.42 -13.57 16.48
C LEU A 85 16.02 -14.19 16.45
N GLY A 86 15.50 -14.43 15.25
CA GLY A 86 14.16 -14.97 15.05
C GLY A 86 13.65 -14.82 13.61
N VAL A 87 12.46 -15.36 13.33
CA VAL A 87 11.80 -15.21 12.02
C VAL A 87 10.86 -14.00 12.07
N CYS A 88 11.15 -12.99 11.26
CA CYS A 88 10.22 -11.89 10.99
C CYS A 88 9.25 -12.29 9.86
N ARG A 89 7.95 -12.16 10.09
CA ARG A 89 6.91 -12.46 9.10
C ARG A 89 6.24 -11.18 8.65
N VAL A 90 6.21 -10.95 7.34
CA VAL A 90 5.39 -9.91 6.72
C VAL A 90 4.09 -10.55 6.27
N ARG A 91 2.96 -9.94 6.63
CA ARG A 91 1.63 -10.32 6.16
C ARG A 91 0.93 -9.06 5.67
N PHE A 92 0.28 -9.15 4.52
CA PHE A 92 -0.46 -8.06 3.94
C PHE A 92 -1.60 -8.62 3.09
N TRP A 93 -2.61 -7.79 2.88
CA TRP A 93 -3.71 -8.06 1.96
C TRP A 93 -3.41 -7.34 0.65
N PHE A 94 -3.74 -7.99 -0.45
CA PHE A 94 -3.63 -7.39 -1.77
C PHE A 94 -4.83 -7.76 -2.61
N TRP A 95 -5.16 -6.87 -3.53
CA TRP A 95 -6.18 -7.09 -4.53
C TRP A 95 -5.64 -6.59 -5.87
N ILE A 96 -5.79 -7.39 -6.91
CA ILE A 96 -5.34 -7.05 -8.26
C ILE A 96 -6.54 -7.25 -9.18
N PHE A 97 -6.94 -6.19 -9.86
CA PHE A 97 -7.92 -6.28 -10.93
C PHE A 97 -7.32 -7.02 -12.12
N ALA A 98 -7.91 -8.14 -12.50
CA ALA A 98 -7.45 -8.93 -13.64
C ALA A 98 -7.69 -8.17 -14.95
N SER A 99 -6.62 -7.64 -15.53
CA SER A 99 -6.61 -6.95 -16.83
C SER A 99 -5.31 -7.23 -17.57
N ARG A 100 -5.24 -6.91 -18.87
CA ARG A 100 -3.98 -7.05 -19.65
C ARG A 100 -2.91 -6.05 -19.20
N GLN A 101 -3.31 -4.98 -18.53
CA GLN A 101 -2.44 -3.95 -17.98
C GLN A 101 -2.10 -4.21 -16.50
N ALA A 102 -2.52 -5.35 -15.93
CA ALA A 102 -2.16 -5.68 -14.56
C ALA A 102 -0.65 -5.93 -14.47
N GLY A 103 -0.01 -5.26 -13.50
CA GLY A 103 1.40 -5.43 -13.20
C GLY A 103 1.67 -6.60 -12.26
N ILE A 104 2.92 -6.69 -11.81
CA ILE A 104 3.38 -7.68 -10.82
C ILE A 104 3.57 -6.97 -9.49
N LEU A 105 2.96 -7.50 -8.43
CA LEU A 105 3.28 -7.10 -7.05
C LEU A 105 4.49 -7.90 -6.56
N LYS A 106 5.55 -7.20 -6.13
CA LYS A 106 6.78 -7.80 -5.58
C LYS A 106 6.98 -7.29 -4.15
N VAL A 107 7.42 -8.19 -3.26
CA VAL A 107 7.81 -7.91 -1.86
C VAL A 107 9.22 -8.42 -1.65
#